data_AF-A0A4R8KT46-F1
#
_entry.id   AF-A0A4R8KT46-F1
#
_cell.length_a   1.000
_cell.length_b   1.000
_cell.length_c   1.000
_cell.angle_alpha   90.00
_cell.angle_beta   90.00
_cell.angle_gamma   90.00
#
_symmetry.space_group_name_H-M   'P 1'
#
loop_
_entity.id
_entity.type
_entity.pdbx_description
1 polymer ?
#
loop_
_entity_poly.entity_id
_entity_poly.type
_entity_poly.pdbx_seq_one_letter_code
_entity_poly.pdbx_strand_id
1 'polypeptide(L)'
;MPDSFFSRPRRRTVIFVAVIGALHYMALEWLTSRASMVALGQDHGQVVSMALIAEAPKPQPVLAPLPPPKLRPVPEPRLPPPPPPTDLPSSEIAQWTAPASDVPEGPVTSEPAAVAAPAITAPAPAVAAVPAPASAPPPAVEQARHYKTNVPASAQFDLHVDRRDADGTKWQGVAAMAWENRGDTYQLKLEVGLSMLITRINLLVLTSEGVIDASGIVPVTATEKRKGRAQTATHFNRDAKAITFSAVTATAPWQEGAQDKASVPFQLAAIGRADVNQLAGNIDILVGEEKEATVFRFQLVGEEELDTKMGRLVTWHVRRPPKPGTYSSQLDIWLAPSMQWYPVQIRNTEANGALTTQTVTKISVNDSTGK
;
A
#
# COMPACT_ATOMS: atom_id res chain seq x y z
N MET A 1 -25.30 75.69 8.52
CA MET A 1 -24.11 75.30 7.73
C MET A 1 -23.91 73.81 7.95
N PRO A 2 -23.83 72.98 6.90
CA PRO A 2 -23.81 71.53 7.07
C PRO A 2 -22.44 71.08 7.60
N ASP A 3 -22.46 70.22 8.62
CA ASP A 3 -21.27 69.65 9.24
C ASP A 3 -20.45 68.85 8.22
N SER A 4 -19.17 69.17 8.10
CA SER A 4 -18.26 68.52 7.17
C SER A 4 -18.07 67.05 7.58
N PHE A 5 -18.38 66.13 6.66
CA PHE A 5 -18.35 64.68 6.88
C PHE A 5 -16.94 64.07 7.06
N PHE A 6 -15.87 64.87 7.22
CA PHE A 6 -14.48 64.40 7.18
C PHE A 6 -13.66 64.75 8.43
N SER A 7 -13.87 64.00 9.52
CA SER A 7 -12.88 63.92 10.60
C SER A 7 -11.81 62.85 10.32
N ARG A 8 -10.54 63.12 10.69
CA ARG A 8 -9.33 62.30 10.39
C ARG A 8 -9.45 60.77 10.58
N PRO A 9 -10.15 60.21 11.60
CA PRO A 9 -10.28 58.75 11.71
C PRO A 9 -11.20 58.15 10.63
N ARG A 10 -12.26 58.86 10.22
CA ARG A 10 -13.17 58.42 9.15
C ARG A 10 -12.51 58.42 7.77
N ARG A 11 -11.57 59.35 7.53
CA ARG A 11 -10.81 59.41 6.26
C ARG A 11 -9.93 58.17 6.07
N ARG A 12 -9.35 57.63 7.15
CA ARG A 12 -8.58 56.37 7.11
C ARG A 12 -9.49 55.17 6.81
N THR A 13 -10.65 55.07 7.45
CA THR A 13 -11.60 53.99 7.19
C THR A 13 -12.11 54.02 5.75
N VAL A 14 -12.42 55.20 5.21
CA VAL A 14 -12.82 55.35 3.80
C VAL A 14 -11.71 54.93 2.84
N ILE A 15 -10.45 55.28 3.14
CA ILE A 15 -9.30 54.83 2.35
C ILE A 15 -9.15 53.30 2.42
N PHE A 16 -9.27 52.68 3.59
CA PHE A 16 -9.19 51.23 3.71
C PHE A 16 -10.32 50.51 2.96
N VAL A 17 -11.55 51.00 3.05
CA VAL A 17 -12.69 50.44 2.31
C VAL A 17 -12.49 50.62 0.79
N ALA A 18 -11.98 51.77 0.35
CA ALA A 18 -11.67 52.00 -1.06
C ALA A 18 -10.54 51.08 -1.57
N VAL A 19 -9.50 50.86 -0.78
CA VAL A 19 -8.39 49.95 -1.12
C VAL A 19 -8.87 48.49 -1.17
N ILE A 20 -9.71 48.07 -0.21
CA ILE A 20 -10.32 46.74 -0.22
C ILE A 20 -11.23 46.58 -1.44
N GLY A 21 -12.04 47.59 -1.77
CA GLY A 21 -12.87 47.61 -2.97
C GLY A 21 -12.06 47.50 -4.25
N ALA A 22 -10.96 48.26 -4.37
CA ALA A 22 -10.05 48.19 -5.51
C ALA A 22 -9.37 46.82 -5.63
N LEU A 23 -8.97 46.21 -4.51
CA LEU A 23 -8.41 44.85 -4.50
C LEU A 23 -9.44 43.80 -4.94
N HIS A 24 -10.69 43.90 -4.49
CA HIS A 24 -11.76 43.00 -4.94
C HIS A 24 -12.06 43.21 -6.43
N TYR A 25 -12.07 44.45 -6.91
CA TYR A 25 -12.24 44.76 -8.33
C TYR A 25 -11.11 44.14 -9.17
N MET A 26 -9.84 44.32 -8.77
CA MET A 26 -8.70 43.70 -9.45
C MET A 26 -8.75 42.16 -9.41
N ALA A 27 -9.20 41.57 -8.30
CA ALA A 27 -9.37 40.11 -8.20
C ALA A 27 -10.48 39.59 -9.12
N LEU A 28 -11.59 40.33 -9.23
CA LEU A 28 -12.69 40.03 -10.14
C LEU A 28 -12.25 40.20 -11.60
N GLU A 29 -11.52 41.25 -11.94
CA GLU A 29 -10.98 41.49 -13.27
C GLU A 29 -9.93 40.44 -13.68
N TRP A 30 -9.12 39.99 -12.72
CA TRP A 30 -8.20 38.85 -12.91
C TRP A 30 -8.94 37.53 -13.13
N LEU A 31 -10.05 37.30 -12.44
CA LEU A 31 -10.86 36.10 -12.59
C LEU A 31 -11.61 36.09 -13.93
N THR A 32 -12.18 37.23 -14.35
CA THR A 32 -12.89 37.34 -15.63
C THR A 32 -11.95 37.33 -16.83
N SER A 33 -10.75 37.92 -16.73
CA SER A 33 -9.73 37.81 -17.78
C SER A 33 -9.20 36.38 -17.96
N ARG A 34 -9.22 35.55 -16.91
CA ARG A 34 -8.96 34.10 -17.02
C ARG A 34 -10.14 33.30 -17.55
N ALA A 35 -11.38 33.70 -17.26
CA ALA A 35 -12.57 33.08 -17.84
C ALA A 35 -12.68 33.32 -19.36
N SER A 36 -12.20 34.47 -19.85
CA SER A 36 -12.16 34.80 -21.28
C SER A 36 -11.04 34.09 -22.07
N MET A 37 -10.16 33.32 -21.41
CA MET A 37 -9.19 32.42 -22.04
C MET A 37 -9.71 30.97 -22.16
N VAL A 38 -11.01 30.73 -21.97
CA VAL A 38 -11.68 29.60 -22.59
C VAL A 38 -12.23 30.06 -23.95
N ALA A 39 -11.32 30.36 -24.87
CA ALA A 39 -11.68 30.32 -26.27
C ALA A 39 -12.12 28.88 -26.56
N LEU A 40 -13.29 28.72 -27.17
CA LEU A 40 -13.72 27.51 -27.86
C LEU A 40 -12.70 27.22 -28.97
N GLY A 41 -11.58 26.62 -28.56
CA GLY A 41 -10.51 26.15 -29.42
C GLY A 41 -11.02 24.92 -30.15
N GLN A 42 -11.49 25.18 -31.37
CA GLN A 42 -11.78 24.26 -32.45
C GLN A 42 -11.06 22.91 -32.27
N ASP A 43 -11.83 21.90 -31.91
CA ASP A 43 -11.45 20.49 -31.87
C ASP A 43 -10.97 20.08 -33.27
N HIS A 44 -9.67 20.18 -33.51
CA HIS A 44 -9.05 19.48 -34.62
C HIS A 44 -9.01 18.02 -34.19
N GLY A 45 -10.09 17.33 -34.52
CA GLY A 45 -10.27 15.91 -34.29
C GLY A 45 -9.04 15.16 -34.78
N GLN A 46 -8.21 14.73 -33.84
CA GLN A 46 -7.24 13.69 -34.11
C GLN A 46 -8.04 12.40 -34.17
N VAL A 47 -8.56 12.11 -35.38
CA VAL A 47 -9.17 10.82 -35.70
C VAL A 47 -8.04 9.80 -35.58
N VAL A 48 -7.93 9.17 -34.41
CA VAL A 48 -7.11 7.97 -34.26
C VAL A 48 -7.81 6.89 -35.07
N SER A 49 -7.39 6.71 -36.31
CA SER A 49 -7.70 5.51 -37.06
C SER A 49 -7.15 4.34 -36.27
N MET A 50 -8.03 3.65 -35.52
CA MET A 50 -7.79 2.28 -35.12
C MET A 50 -7.78 1.46 -36.42
N ALA A 51 -6.60 1.35 -37.03
CA ALA A 51 -6.34 0.23 -37.91
C ALA A 51 -6.44 -1.01 -37.01
N LEU A 52 -7.55 -1.73 -37.16
CA LEU A 52 -7.71 -3.07 -36.64
C LEU A 52 -6.56 -3.89 -37.22
N ILE A 53 -5.51 -4.09 -36.45
CA ILE A 53 -4.48 -5.06 -36.78
C ILE A 53 -5.21 -6.39 -36.73
N ALA A 54 -5.60 -6.88 -37.90
CA ALA A 54 -6.03 -8.26 -38.07
C ALA A 54 -4.91 -9.13 -37.47
N GLU A 55 -5.29 -9.93 -36.49
CA GLU A 55 -4.44 -10.96 -35.92
C GLU A 55 -3.81 -11.75 -37.07
N ALA A 56 -2.47 -11.82 -37.09
CA ALA A 56 -1.76 -12.60 -38.08
C ALA A 56 -2.31 -14.04 -38.05
N PRO A 57 -2.64 -14.65 -39.21
CA PRO A 57 -3.18 -15.99 -39.21
C PRO A 57 -2.17 -16.95 -38.57
N LYS A 58 -2.62 -17.72 -37.57
CA LYS A 58 -1.83 -18.80 -36.97
C LYS A 58 -1.27 -19.67 -38.11
N PRO A 59 0.02 -20.02 -38.11
CA PRO A 59 0.58 -20.92 -39.12
C PRO A 59 -0.22 -22.23 -39.10
N GLN A 60 -0.91 -22.52 -40.20
CA GLN A 60 -1.50 -23.84 -40.38
C GLN A 60 -0.37 -24.86 -40.51
N PRO A 61 -0.49 -26.06 -39.91
CA PRO A 61 0.52 -27.10 -40.09
C PRO A 61 0.60 -27.46 -41.57
N VAL A 62 1.77 -27.24 -42.18
CA VAL A 62 2.07 -27.75 -43.52
C VAL A 62 2.06 -29.27 -43.44
N LEU A 63 1.11 -29.90 -44.13
CA LEU A 63 1.06 -31.35 -44.33
C LEU A 63 2.36 -31.79 -45.00
N ALA A 64 3.10 -32.68 -44.35
CA ALA A 64 4.26 -33.34 -44.96
C ALA A 64 3.83 -34.16 -46.20
N PRO A 65 4.69 -34.30 -47.23
CA PRO A 65 4.40 -35.14 -48.39
C PRO A 65 4.16 -36.59 -47.97
N LEU A 66 3.08 -37.18 -48.50
CA LEU A 66 2.72 -38.58 -48.25
C LEU A 66 3.83 -39.53 -48.75
N PRO A 67 4.25 -40.53 -47.94
CA PRO A 67 5.12 -41.60 -48.41
C PRO A 67 4.37 -42.55 -49.36
N PRO A 68 5.07 -43.21 -50.31
CA PRO A 68 4.45 -44.11 -51.28
C PRO A 68 3.85 -45.36 -50.61
N PRO A 69 2.79 -45.96 -51.19
CA PRO A 69 2.06 -47.06 -50.56
C PRO A 69 2.91 -48.34 -50.56
N LYS A 70 3.15 -48.90 -49.37
CA LYS A 70 3.69 -50.26 -49.24
C LYS A 70 2.56 -51.28 -49.29
N LEU A 71 2.79 -52.32 -50.09
CA LEU A 71 1.93 -53.46 -50.37
C LEU A 71 1.42 -54.15 -49.08
N ARG A 72 0.16 -54.60 -49.10
CA ARG A 72 -0.50 -55.33 -48.01
C ARG A 72 0.12 -56.74 -47.82
N PRO A 73 0.47 -57.13 -46.59
CA PRO A 73 0.57 -58.53 -46.21
C PRO A 73 -0.72 -59.04 -45.54
N VAL A 74 -0.96 -60.34 -45.75
CA VAL A 74 -2.07 -61.21 -45.35
C VAL A 74 -2.21 -61.36 -43.81
N PRO A 75 -3.40 -61.70 -43.25
CA PRO A 75 -3.73 -61.51 -41.84
C PRO A 75 -3.44 -62.73 -40.94
N GLU A 76 -3.12 -62.47 -39.66
CA GLU A 76 -3.08 -63.46 -38.56
C GLU A 76 -3.43 -62.79 -37.21
N PRO A 77 -3.74 -63.54 -36.12
CA PRO A 77 -5.05 -63.57 -35.48
C PRO A 77 -5.27 -62.52 -34.36
N ARG A 78 -6.54 -62.13 -34.17
CA ARG A 78 -6.98 -61.19 -33.12
C ARG A 78 -6.95 -61.82 -31.73
N LEU A 79 -6.29 -61.14 -30.78
CA LEU A 79 -6.54 -61.30 -29.35
C LEU A 79 -7.73 -60.42 -28.91
N PRO A 80 -8.58 -60.91 -27.99
CA PRO A 80 -9.80 -60.22 -27.57
C PRO A 80 -9.53 -59.03 -26.64
N PRO A 81 -10.36 -57.97 -26.68
CA PRO A 81 -10.28 -56.84 -25.75
C PRO A 81 -10.83 -57.19 -24.35
N PRO A 82 -10.37 -56.51 -23.28
CA PRO A 82 -10.86 -56.68 -21.92
C PRO A 82 -12.30 -56.15 -21.74
N PRO A 83 -13.07 -56.68 -20.78
CA PRO A 83 -14.49 -56.38 -20.61
C PRO A 83 -14.76 -54.98 -20.02
N PRO A 84 -15.93 -54.37 -20.34
CA PRO A 84 -16.36 -53.09 -19.81
C PRO A 84 -16.84 -53.19 -18.35
N PRO A 85 -16.80 -52.10 -17.56
CA PRO A 85 -17.48 -52.04 -16.28
C PRO A 85 -19.00 -52.04 -16.49
N THR A 86 -19.69 -52.93 -15.80
CA THR A 86 -21.14 -53.07 -15.78
C THR A 86 -21.80 -51.92 -15.01
N ASP A 87 -22.77 -51.29 -15.66
CA ASP A 87 -23.79 -50.43 -15.04
C ASP A 87 -25.09 -51.22 -14.80
N LEU A 88 -25.90 -50.66 -13.87
CA LEU A 88 -27.36 -50.77 -13.65
C LEU A 88 -27.88 -51.80 -12.62
N PRO A 89 -29.10 -51.63 -12.03
CA PRO A 89 -30.00 -50.45 -11.92
C PRO A 89 -30.46 -50.15 -10.45
N SER A 90 -30.76 -48.91 -10.04
CA SER A 90 -32.07 -48.19 -10.04
C SER A 90 -33.24 -48.83 -9.26
N SER A 91 -33.71 -48.14 -8.21
CA SER A 91 -35.09 -48.04 -7.66
C SER A 91 -35.00 -47.36 -6.28
N GLU A 92 -35.85 -46.46 -5.79
CA GLU A 92 -37.11 -45.87 -6.25
C GLU A 92 -37.43 -44.71 -5.27
N ILE A 93 -38.27 -43.78 -5.71
CA ILE A 93 -38.70 -42.57 -5.01
C ILE A 93 -39.86 -42.90 -4.07
N ALA A 94 -39.91 -42.30 -2.88
CA ALA A 94 -41.18 -42.05 -2.18
C ALA A 94 -41.09 -40.76 -1.35
N GLN A 95 -42.05 -39.87 -1.59
CA GLN A 95 -42.27 -38.57 -0.95
C GLN A 95 -43.01 -38.69 0.39
N TRP A 96 -43.06 -37.54 1.09
CA TRP A 96 -44.07 -37.13 2.10
C TRP A 96 -43.84 -37.73 3.52
N THR A 97 -43.79 -36.97 4.62
CA THR A 97 -44.76 -35.97 5.12
C THR A 97 -44.18 -35.26 6.37
N ALA A 98 -44.54 -33.99 6.61
CA ALA A 98 -44.48 -33.34 7.93
C ALA A 98 -45.86 -33.44 8.63
N PRO A 99 -45.93 -33.44 9.97
CA PRO A 99 -46.44 -32.27 10.72
C PRO A 99 -45.64 -32.00 12.02
N ALA A 100 -45.38 -30.78 12.48
CA ALA A 100 -46.21 -29.72 13.07
C ALA A 100 -46.52 -29.88 14.59
N SER A 101 -46.08 -28.85 15.34
CA SER A 101 -46.56 -28.28 16.62
C SER A 101 -46.62 -29.15 17.90
N ASP A 102 -45.95 -28.70 18.98
CA ASP A 102 -46.60 -27.80 19.96
C ASP A 102 -45.61 -27.17 20.97
N VAL A 103 -45.94 -25.93 21.34
CA VAL A 103 -45.47 -25.11 22.48
C VAL A 103 -46.65 -25.19 23.48
N PRO A 104 -46.52 -25.21 24.84
CA PRO A 104 -45.92 -24.08 25.57
C PRO A 104 -45.36 -24.32 27.00
N GLU A 105 -44.87 -23.18 27.52
CA GLU A 105 -44.85 -22.72 28.92
C GLU A 105 -43.87 -23.34 29.93
N GLY A 106 -42.94 -22.47 30.38
CA GLY A 106 -42.20 -22.61 31.64
C GLY A 106 -43.09 -22.31 32.85
N PRO A 107 -42.58 -21.71 33.94
CA PRO A 107 -41.19 -21.51 34.37
C PRO A 107 -40.93 -22.21 35.72
N VAL A 108 -39.70 -22.14 36.26
CA VAL A 108 -39.41 -21.53 37.57
C VAL A 108 -37.96 -21.81 37.99
N THR A 109 -37.26 -20.70 38.22
CA THR A 109 -36.04 -20.51 39.00
C THR A 109 -36.10 -21.20 40.37
N SER A 110 -34.98 -21.77 40.82
CA SER A 110 -34.49 -21.74 42.22
C SER A 110 -33.06 -22.30 42.33
N GLU A 111 -32.09 -21.43 42.60
CA GLU A 111 -30.92 -21.74 43.46
C GLU A 111 -31.45 -22.03 44.90
N PRO A 112 -30.71 -22.69 45.84
CA PRO A 112 -29.33 -22.36 46.21
C PRO A 112 -28.40 -23.50 46.72
N ALA A 113 -27.11 -23.14 46.79
CA ALA A 113 -26.10 -23.41 47.83
C ALA A 113 -25.84 -24.84 48.41
N ALA A 114 -24.65 -25.35 48.07
CA ALA A 114 -23.56 -25.86 48.93
C ALA A 114 -23.85 -26.56 50.27
N VAL A 115 -23.41 -27.82 50.40
CA VAL A 115 -22.82 -28.42 51.63
C VAL A 115 -21.77 -29.50 51.26
N ALA A 116 -20.76 -29.62 52.13
CA ALA A 116 -19.49 -30.33 52.04
C ALA A 116 -19.49 -31.88 51.92
N ALA A 117 -18.32 -32.37 51.49
CA ALA A 117 -17.78 -33.75 51.40
C ALA A 117 -17.81 -34.55 52.75
N PRO A 118 -17.48 -35.87 52.85
CA PRO A 118 -16.59 -36.64 51.96
C PRO A 118 -16.83 -38.16 51.68
N ALA A 119 -16.15 -38.59 50.61
CA ALA A 119 -15.46 -39.87 50.34
C ALA A 119 -16.15 -41.23 50.57
N ILE A 120 -16.35 -42.00 49.48
CA ILE A 120 -15.94 -43.42 49.37
C ILE A 120 -15.57 -43.73 47.90
N THR A 121 -14.40 -44.32 47.70
CA THR A 121 -13.82 -44.74 46.41
C THR A 121 -14.28 -46.17 46.07
N ALA A 122 -14.81 -46.39 44.86
CA ALA A 122 -14.80 -47.69 44.18
C ALA A 122 -14.88 -47.47 42.65
N PRO A 123 -14.10 -48.21 41.83
CA PRO A 123 -13.82 -47.85 40.44
C PRO A 123 -14.89 -48.39 39.48
N ALA A 124 -15.33 -47.55 38.54
CA ALA A 124 -16.20 -47.91 37.43
C ALA A 124 -15.47 -47.67 36.08
N PRO A 125 -15.77 -48.46 35.04
CA PRO A 125 -14.83 -48.90 34.03
C PRO A 125 -14.41 -47.82 33.04
N ALA A 126 -13.17 -47.95 32.55
CA ALA A 126 -12.59 -47.14 31.49
C ALA A 126 -13.45 -47.21 30.23
N VAL A 127 -14.10 -46.09 29.89
CA VAL A 127 -14.65 -45.86 28.56
C VAL A 127 -13.47 -45.49 27.67
N ALA A 128 -13.18 -46.35 26.69
CA ALA A 128 -12.17 -46.08 25.68
C ALA A 128 -12.53 -44.77 24.94
N ALA A 129 -11.71 -43.75 25.12
CA ALA A 129 -11.82 -42.50 24.38
C ALA A 129 -11.51 -42.78 22.90
N VAL A 130 -12.50 -42.56 22.05
CA VAL A 130 -12.32 -42.52 20.60
C VAL A 130 -11.40 -41.34 20.30
N PRO A 131 -10.28 -41.51 19.59
CA PRO A 131 -9.40 -40.38 19.29
C PRO A 131 -10.15 -39.39 18.40
N ALA A 132 -10.30 -38.15 18.89
CA ALA A 132 -10.76 -37.05 18.07
C ALA A 132 -9.81 -36.89 16.86
N PRO A 133 -10.33 -36.61 15.66
CA PRO A 133 -9.48 -36.39 14.50
C PRO A 133 -8.51 -35.25 14.80
N ALA A 134 -7.22 -35.49 14.56
CA ALA A 134 -6.16 -34.51 14.72
C ALA A 134 -6.57 -33.23 14.00
N SER A 135 -6.65 -32.13 14.75
CA SER A 135 -6.79 -30.81 14.18
C SER A 135 -5.68 -30.62 13.15
N ALA A 136 -6.05 -30.23 11.93
CA ALA A 136 -5.09 -29.86 10.90
C ALA A 136 -4.11 -28.84 11.51
N PRO A 137 -2.79 -28.99 11.27
CA PRO A 137 -1.82 -28.04 11.78
C PRO A 137 -2.23 -26.64 11.32
N PRO A 138 -2.14 -25.61 12.20
CA PRO A 138 -2.32 -24.23 11.78
C PRO A 138 -1.40 -23.97 10.58
N PRO A 139 -1.83 -23.12 9.62
CA PRO A 139 -0.98 -22.79 8.47
C PRO A 139 0.40 -22.41 9.00
N ALA A 140 1.43 -23.03 8.45
CA ALA A 140 2.81 -22.72 8.80
C ALA A 140 2.95 -21.20 8.75
N VAL A 141 3.27 -20.60 9.90
CA VAL A 141 3.73 -19.20 9.95
C VAL A 141 4.87 -19.13 8.94
N GLU A 142 4.59 -18.54 7.80
CA GLU A 142 5.58 -18.28 6.76
C GLU A 142 6.70 -17.52 7.47
N GLN A 143 7.82 -18.21 7.70
CA GLN A 143 8.96 -17.64 8.41
C GLN A 143 9.28 -16.30 7.75
N ALA A 144 9.22 -15.23 8.54
CA ALA A 144 9.51 -13.89 8.07
C ALA A 144 10.85 -13.94 7.34
N ARG A 145 10.83 -13.68 6.03
CA ARG A 145 12.02 -13.76 5.19
C ARG A 145 13.05 -12.77 5.74
N HIS A 146 14.18 -13.27 6.22
CA HIS A 146 15.28 -12.41 6.62
C HIS A 146 16.01 -11.90 5.38
N TYR A 147 16.22 -10.59 5.31
CA TYR A 147 16.89 -9.93 4.20
C TYR A 147 18.29 -9.49 4.59
N LYS A 148 19.26 -9.64 3.69
CA LYS A 148 20.52 -8.91 3.77
C LYS A 148 20.24 -7.45 3.44
N THR A 149 20.87 -6.54 4.17
CA THR A 149 20.69 -5.11 3.98
C THR A 149 22.03 -4.37 3.91
N ASN A 150 22.07 -3.33 3.08
CA ASN A 150 23.17 -2.38 2.98
C ASN A 150 22.52 -1.00 2.97
N VAL A 151 22.52 -0.31 4.10
CA VAL A 151 21.80 0.96 4.26
C VAL A 151 22.56 2.08 3.53
N PRO A 152 21.90 2.93 2.71
CA PRO A 152 22.60 3.95 1.94
C PRO A 152 23.17 5.06 2.83
N ALA A 153 24.16 5.79 2.30
CA ALA A 153 24.77 6.96 2.94
C ALA A 153 23.75 8.07 3.20
N SER A 154 24.10 9.06 4.02
CA SER A 154 23.26 10.22 4.28
C SER A 154 23.00 11.06 3.02
N ALA A 155 21.78 11.58 2.85
CA ALA A 155 21.43 12.41 1.72
C ALA A 155 20.26 13.37 2.02
N GLN A 156 20.23 14.48 1.29
CA GLN A 156 19.12 15.42 1.24
C GLN A 156 18.47 15.40 -0.13
N PHE A 157 17.14 15.52 -0.17
CA PHE A 157 16.33 15.42 -1.37
C PHE A 157 15.41 16.62 -1.46
N ASP A 158 15.43 17.28 -2.62
CA ASP A 158 14.35 18.16 -3.04
C ASP A 158 13.44 17.36 -3.97
N LEU A 159 12.12 17.49 -3.78
CA LEU A 159 11.12 16.78 -4.57
C LEU A 159 10.05 17.73 -5.08
N HIS A 160 9.57 17.44 -6.28
CA HIS A 160 8.34 17.99 -6.82
C HIS A 160 7.18 17.04 -6.50
N VAL A 161 6.02 17.60 -6.17
CA VAL A 161 4.82 16.83 -5.85
C VAL A 161 3.72 17.20 -6.82
N ASP A 162 3.24 16.22 -7.57
CA ASP A 162 2.02 16.33 -8.39
C ASP A 162 0.90 15.54 -7.72
N ARG A 163 -0.25 16.18 -7.50
CA ARG A 163 -1.46 15.52 -7.03
C ARG A 163 -2.59 15.71 -8.02
N ARG A 164 -3.35 14.65 -8.24
CA ARG A 164 -4.63 14.66 -8.95
C ARG A 164 -5.69 14.06 -8.04
N ASP A 165 -6.67 14.86 -7.65
CA ASP A 165 -7.81 14.37 -6.87
C ASP A 165 -8.74 13.51 -7.72
N ALA A 166 -9.66 12.79 -7.06
CA ALA A 166 -10.59 11.88 -7.70
C ALA A 166 -11.49 12.57 -8.75
N ASP A 167 -11.81 13.85 -8.53
CA ASP A 167 -12.58 14.70 -9.44
C ASP A 167 -11.76 15.25 -10.62
N GLY A 168 -10.46 14.93 -10.68
CA GLY A 168 -9.53 15.39 -11.71
C GLY A 168 -8.82 16.70 -11.39
N THR A 169 -9.11 17.35 -10.26
CA THR A 169 -8.43 18.58 -9.83
C THR A 169 -6.94 18.32 -9.66
N LYS A 170 -6.10 19.17 -10.25
CA LYS A 170 -4.64 19.04 -10.22
C LYS A 170 -4.03 20.06 -9.25
N TRP A 171 -3.09 19.58 -8.44
CA TRP A 171 -2.33 20.39 -7.51
C TRP A 171 -0.84 20.12 -7.67
N GLN A 172 -0.04 21.13 -7.38
CA GLN A 172 1.41 21.02 -7.33
C GLN A 172 1.92 21.47 -5.97
N GLY A 173 2.96 20.81 -5.50
CA GLY A 173 3.62 21.10 -4.25
C GLY A 173 5.10 20.78 -4.33
N VAL A 174 5.76 20.94 -3.20
CA VAL A 174 7.16 20.59 -3.02
C VAL A 174 7.29 19.70 -1.80
N ALA A 175 8.29 18.82 -1.82
CA ALA A 175 8.69 18.12 -0.62
C ALA A 175 10.21 18.22 -0.42
N ALA A 176 10.63 18.17 0.83
CA ALA A 176 12.02 18.04 1.21
C ALA A 176 12.15 16.79 2.07
N MET A 177 13.16 15.97 1.79
CA MET A 177 13.47 14.78 2.57
C MET A 177 14.91 14.84 3.05
N ALA A 178 15.16 14.42 4.29
CA ALA A 178 16.49 14.30 4.85
C ALA A 178 16.65 12.90 5.42
N TRP A 179 17.61 12.15 4.89
CA TRP A 179 18.03 10.85 5.39
C TRP A 179 19.41 11.00 6.02
N GLU A 180 19.50 10.72 7.31
CA GLU A 180 20.73 10.75 8.08
C GLU A 180 21.05 9.35 8.58
N ASN A 181 22.10 8.76 8.02
CA ASN A 181 22.71 7.53 8.49
C ASN A 181 23.95 7.89 9.33
N ARG A 182 23.91 7.57 10.62
CA ARG A 182 24.99 7.84 11.60
C ARG A 182 25.80 6.58 11.95
N GLY A 183 25.60 5.48 11.23
CA GLY A 183 26.25 4.20 11.47
C GLY A 183 25.39 3.25 12.30
N ASP A 184 25.18 3.57 13.57
CA ASP A 184 24.38 2.77 14.52
C ASP A 184 22.92 3.25 14.64
N THR A 185 22.67 4.49 14.24
CA THR A 185 21.39 5.18 14.37
C THR A 185 21.05 5.90 13.07
N TYR A 186 19.77 6.21 12.90
CA TYR A 186 19.31 6.99 11.78
C TYR A 186 18.24 8.00 12.17
N GLN A 187 18.10 9.04 11.35
CA GLN A 187 16.95 9.93 11.33
C GLN A 187 16.48 10.13 9.90
N LEU A 188 15.18 10.08 9.72
CA LEU A 188 14.51 10.36 8.46
C LEU A 188 13.42 11.40 8.69
N LYS A 189 13.41 12.43 7.87
CA LYS A 189 12.38 13.46 7.87
C LYS A 189 11.87 13.71 6.47
N LEU A 190 10.56 13.73 6.29
CA LEU A 190 9.89 14.13 5.06
C LEU A 190 8.93 15.28 5.36
N GLU A 191 9.10 16.40 4.66
CA GLU A 191 8.22 17.57 4.74
C GLU A 191 7.57 17.82 3.38
N VAL A 192 6.25 17.60 3.29
CA VAL A 192 5.46 17.89 2.10
C VAL A 192 4.69 19.18 2.33
N GLY A 193 4.69 20.08 1.35
CA GLY A 193 4.02 21.36 1.48
C GLY A 193 3.78 22.08 0.16
N LEU A 194 3.25 23.29 0.28
CA LEU A 194 3.14 24.24 -0.82
C LEU A 194 4.26 25.27 -0.68
N SER A 195 4.94 25.56 -1.79
CA SER A 195 5.89 26.67 -1.87
C SER A 195 5.17 27.90 -2.44
N MET A 196 4.99 28.94 -1.62
CA MET A 196 4.56 30.25 -2.09
C MET A 196 5.76 31.20 -2.08
N LEU A 197 5.68 32.34 -2.78
CA LEU A 197 6.83 33.23 -2.99
C LEU A 197 7.56 33.64 -1.70
N ILE A 198 6.84 33.76 -0.57
CA ILE A 198 7.38 34.28 0.70
C ILE A 198 7.21 33.27 1.85
N THR A 199 6.35 32.26 1.70
CA THR A 199 6.03 31.33 2.79
C THR A 199 5.92 29.89 2.30
N ARG A 200 6.38 28.96 3.13
CA ARG A 200 6.17 27.52 2.95
C ARG A 200 5.09 27.05 3.91
N ILE A 201 4.07 26.41 3.39
CA ILE A 201 3.01 25.80 4.21
C ILE A 201 3.23 24.29 4.20
N ASN A 202 3.66 23.75 5.34
CA ASN A 202 3.77 22.31 5.51
C ASN A 202 2.36 21.69 5.64
N LEU A 203 2.06 20.74 4.76
CA LEU A 203 0.82 19.98 4.74
C LEU A 203 0.98 18.64 5.49
N LEU A 204 2.15 18.04 5.42
CA LEU A 204 2.52 16.80 6.08
C LEU A 204 3.99 16.85 6.49
N VAL A 205 4.27 16.46 7.73
CA VAL A 205 5.62 16.13 8.19
C VAL A 205 5.59 14.69 8.69
N LEU A 206 6.48 13.85 8.17
CA LEU A 206 6.77 12.53 8.71
C LEU A 206 8.17 12.53 9.29
N THR A 207 8.35 11.93 10.46
CA THR A 207 9.67 11.62 11.00
C THR A 207 9.75 10.15 11.35
N SER A 208 10.93 9.58 11.23
CA SER A 208 11.27 8.24 11.67
C SER A 208 12.68 8.27 12.24
N GLU A 209 12.87 7.69 13.41
CA GLU A 209 14.16 7.57 14.06
C GLU A 209 14.29 6.19 14.72
N GLY A 210 15.51 5.70 14.77
CA GLY A 210 15.80 4.40 15.34
C GLY A 210 17.24 3.99 15.15
N VAL A 211 17.45 2.69 15.12
CA VAL A 211 18.77 2.06 15.02
C VAL A 211 18.96 1.42 13.65
N ILE A 212 20.21 1.23 13.26
CA ILE A 212 20.60 0.40 12.14
C ILE A 212 21.28 -0.85 12.70
N ASP A 213 20.76 -2.03 12.37
CA ASP A 213 21.36 -3.31 12.76
C ASP A 213 21.52 -4.26 11.56
N ALA A 214 21.82 -5.53 11.81
CA ALA A 214 22.02 -6.53 10.75
C ALA A 214 20.78 -6.76 9.86
N SER A 215 19.59 -6.41 10.34
CA SER A 215 18.32 -6.46 9.59
C SER A 215 18.05 -5.18 8.78
N GLY A 216 18.90 -4.15 8.91
CA GLY A 216 18.78 -2.88 8.23
C GLY A 216 18.23 -1.80 9.15
N ILE A 217 17.19 -1.10 8.68
CA ILE A 217 16.56 0.00 9.41
C ILE A 217 15.59 -0.57 10.44
N VAL A 218 15.75 -0.19 11.71
CA VAL A 218 14.87 -0.64 12.79
C VAL A 218 14.30 0.60 13.49
N PRO A 219 13.06 1.02 13.14
CA PRO A 219 12.43 2.16 13.77
C PRO A 219 12.24 1.96 15.27
N VAL A 220 12.36 3.04 16.02
CA VAL A 220 12.02 3.13 17.45
C VAL A 220 10.81 4.04 17.63
N THR A 221 10.83 5.20 16.97
CA THR A 221 9.75 6.18 17.00
C THR A 221 9.49 6.73 15.61
N ALA A 222 8.22 6.78 15.20
CA ALA A 222 7.76 7.49 14.03
C ALA A 222 6.72 8.54 14.42
N THR A 223 6.73 9.72 13.79
CA THR A 223 5.69 10.73 14.00
C THR A 223 5.08 11.21 12.71
N GLU A 224 3.80 11.58 12.77
CA GLU A 224 3.06 12.16 11.66
C GLU A 224 2.35 13.44 12.12
N LYS A 225 2.65 14.56 11.44
CA LYS A 225 2.00 15.85 11.65
C LYS A 225 1.37 16.33 10.36
N ARG A 226 0.04 16.29 10.29
CA ARG A 226 -0.74 16.90 9.21
C ARG A 226 -1.18 18.30 9.57
N LYS A 227 -1.27 19.19 8.58
CA LYS A 227 -1.87 20.51 8.77
C LYS A 227 -3.30 20.38 9.30
N GLY A 228 -3.60 21.09 10.38
CA GLY A 228 -4.92 21.09 11.01
C GLY A 228 -5.23 19.84 11.86
N ARG A 229 -4.29 18.92 12.05
CA ARG A 229 -4.44 17.76 12.96
C ARG A 229 -3.40 17.78 14.08
N ALA A 230 -3.68 17.11 15.19
CA ALA A 230 -2.68 16.84 16.22
C ALA A 230 -1.55 15.98 15.64
N GLN A 231 -0.35 16.07 16.23
CA GLN A 231 0.73 15.14 15.89
C GLN A 231 0.42 13.78 16.52
N THR A 232 0.69 12.71 15.78
CA THR A 232 0.62 11.34 16.27
C THR A 232 1.99 10.69 16.27
N ALA A 233 2.17 9.68 17.10
CA ALA A 233 3.40 8.91 17.23
C ALA A 233 3.11 7.41 17.26
N THR A 234 3.99 6.63 16.65
CA THR A 234 4.02 5.17 16.66
C THR A 234 5.34 4.73 17.25
N HIS A 235 5.31 3.92 18.31
CA HIS A 235 6.51 3.45 19.00
C HIS A 235 6.68 1.95 18.78
N PHE A 236 7.89 1.55 18.44
CA PHE A 236 8.27 0.18 18.14
C PHE A 236 9.13 -0.35 19.29
N ASN A 237 8.51 -1.08 20.20
CA ASN A 237 9.19 -1.62 21.37
C ASN A 237 9.61 -3.09 21.11
N ARG A 238 10.87 -3.27 20.73
CA ARG A 238 11.48 -4.58 20.44
C ARG A 238 11.48 -5.51 21.65
N ASP A 239 11.80 -4.99 22.84
CA ASP A 239 11.93 -5.79 24.07
C ASP A 239 10.56 -6.25 24.59
N ALA A 240 9.57 -5.34 24.56
CA ALA A 240 8.19 -5.66 24.91
C ALA A 240 7.44 -6.40 23.79
N LYS A 241 8.07 -6.60 22.62
CA LYS A 241 7.48 -7.19 21.41
C LYS A 241 6.15 -6.53 21.02
N ALA A 242 6.06 -5.21 21.14
CA ALA A 242 4.83 -4.46 20.92
C ALA A 242 5.06 -3.18 20.11
N ILE A 243 4.07 -2.83 19.29
CA ILE A 243 3.93 -1.54 18.63
C ILE A 243 2.76 -0.82 19.30
N THR A 244 3.01 0.41 19.75
CA THR A 244 2.00 1.26 20.41
C THR A 244 1.75 2.52 19.62
N PHE A 245 0.53 3.04 19.71
CA PHE A 245 0.07 4.19 18.94
C PHE A 245 -0.38 5.29 19.90
N SER A 246 -0.01 6.54 19.64
CA SER A 246 -0.48 7.66 20.49
C SER A 246 -1.94 8.02 20.21
N ALA A 247 -2.49 7.59 19.07
CA ALA A 247 -3.83 7.96 18.63
C ALA A 247 -4.93 7.03 19.17
N VAL A 248 -4.56 5.83 19.66
CA VAL A 248 -5.48 4.79 20.15
C VAL A 248 -4.82 3.99 21.27
N THR A 249 -5.61 3.33 22.12
CA THR A 249 -5.10 2.44 23.19
C THR A 249 -4.75 1.04 22.71
N ALA A 250 -5.17 0.66 21.50
CA ALA A 250 -4.83 -0.62 20.91
C ALA A 250 -3.31 -0.75 20.70
N THR A 251 -2.83 -1.98 20.68
CA THR A 251 -1.43 -2.31 20.39
C THR A 251 -1.37 -3.39 19.33
N ALA A 252 -0.23 -3.48 18.63
CA ALA A 252 0.03 -4.55 17.67
C ALA A 252 1.30 -5.32 18.07
N PRO A 253 1.40 -6.62 17.76
CA PRO A 253 2.62 -7.38 18.03
C PRO A 253 3.76 -6.87 17.14
N TRP A 254 4.91 -6.58 17.74
CA TRP A 254 6.12 -6.23 16.99
C TRP A 254 6.73 -7.46 16.34
N GLN A 255 7.27 -7.30 15.14
CA GLN A 255 7.97 -8.33 14.38
C GLN A 255 9.32 -7.81 13.92
N GLU A 256 10.30 -8.71 13.75
CA GLU A 256 11.59 -8.33 13.19
C GLU A 256 11.40 -7.79 11.76
N GLY A 257 12.13 -6.72 11.42
CA GLY A 257 11.95 -6.01 10.16
C GLY A 257 10.68 -5.15 10.08
N ALA A 258 9.91 -4.99 11.16
CA ALA A 258 8.80 -4.04 11.19
C ALA A 258 9.28 -2.62 10.89
N GLN A 259 8.48 -1.88 10.12
CA GLN A 259 8.81 -0.54 9.63
C GLN A 259 7.71 0.47 9.94
N ASP A 260 7.99 1.75 9.73
CA ASP A 260 6.98 2.80 9.63
C ASP A 260 6.85 3.31 8.18
N LYS A 261 5.83 4.14 7.94
CA LYS A 261 5.51 4.66 6.60
C LYS A 261 6.66 5.42 5.94
N ALA A 262 7.50 6.12 6.71
CA ALA A 262 8.63 6.86 6.18
C ALA A 262 9.83 5.95 5.94
N SER A 263 10.10 4.97 6.82
CA SER A 263 11.27 4.10 6.72
C SER A 263 11.16 3.01 5.64
N VAL A 264 9.95 2.54 5.30
CA VAL A 264 9.74 1.45 4.32
C VAL A 264 10.48 1.66 2.99
N PRO A 265 10.40 2.82 2.30
CA PRO A 265 11.16 3.03 1.06
C PRO A 265 12.68 2.86 1.22
N PHE A 266 13.24 3.27 2.37
CA PHE A 266 14.67 3.11 2.63
C PHE A 266 15.04 1.69 3.04
N GLN A 267 14.13 0.94 3.68
CA GLN A 267 14.36 -0.48 3.93
C GLN A 267 14.38 -1.28 2.61
N LEU A 268 13.45 -1.00 1.69
CA LEU A 268 13.47 -1.59 0.35
C LEU A 268 14.74 -1.20 -0.43
N ALA A 269 15.18 0.05 -0.32
CA ALA A 269 16.47 0.50 -0.85
C ALA A 269 17.63 -0.32 -0.27
N ALA A 270 17.66 -0.53 1.05
CA ALA A 270 18.72 -1.26 1.72
C ALA A 270 18.76 -2.75 1.31
N ILE A 271 17.60 -3.38 1.11
CA ILE A 271 17.48 -4.76 0.62
C ILE A 271 18.02 -4.86 -0.82
N GLY A 272 17.53 -3.99 -1.72
CA GLY A 272 17.95 -4.00 -3.13
C GLY A 272 19.44 -3.66 -3.31
N ARG A 273 19.96 -2.73 -2.50
CA ARG A 273 21.37 -2.35 -2.48
C ARG A 273 22.29 -3.47 -2.00
N ALA A 274 21.81 -4.33 -1.11
CA ALA A 274 22.57 -5.49 -0.66
C ALA A 274 22.61 -6.59 -1.73
N ASP A 275 21.45 -6.91 -2.29
CA ASP A 275 21.31 -7.89 -3.37
C ASP A 275 19.93 -7.71 -4.03
N VAL A 276 19.92 -7.27 -5.29
CA VAL A 276 18.69 -7.02 -6.05
C VAL A 276 17.81 -8.27 -6.20
N ASN A 277 18.39 -9.46 -6.20
CA ASN A 277 17.62 -10.71 -6.32
C ASN A 277 16.70 -10.94 -5.11
N GLN A 278 16.97 -10.27 -3.98
CA GLN A 278 16.09 -10.31 -2.82
C GLN A 278 14.76 -9.60 -3.05
N LEU A 279 14.68 -8.70 -4.05
CA LEU A 279 13.44 -8.05 -4.43
C LEU A 279 12.51 -8.95 -5.26
N ALA A 280 13.00 -10.11 -5.71
CA ALA A 280 12.17 -11.08 -6.41
C ALA A 280 11.15 -11.74 -5.47
N GLY A 281 9.93 -11.91 -5.98
CA GLY A 281 8.79 -12.46 -5.25
C GLY A 281 8.07 -11.42 -4.39
N ASN A 282 7.30 -11.91 -3.42
CA ASN A 282 6.64 -11.04 -2.44
C ASN A 282 7.62 -10.64 -1.33
N ILE A 283 7.53 -9.39 -0.92
CA ILE A 283 8.25 -8.83 0.23
C ILE A 283 7.19 -8.35 1.22
N ASP A 284 7.05 -9.07 2.32
CA ASP A 284 6.07 -8.77 3.36
C ASP A 284 6.75 -8.00 4.49
N ILE A 285 6.24 -6.82 4.79
CA ILE A 285 6.76 -5.95 5.84
C ILE A 285 5.60 -5.55 6.74
N LEU A 286 5.70 -5.79 8.06
CA LEU A 286 4.75 -5.21 9.01
C LEU A 286 5.00 -3.70 9.10
N VAL A 287 4.01 -2.89 8.75
CA VAL A 287 4.13 -1.43 8.77
C VAL A 287 3.22 -0.84 9.82
N GLY A 288 3.82 -0.15 10.80
CA GLY A 288 3.09 0.66 11.78
C GLY A 288 2.58 1.95 11.14
N GLU A 289 1.27 2.15 11.19
CA GLU A 289 0.57 3.35 10.77
C GLU A 289 0.13 4.17 12.01
N GLU A 290 -0.81 5.11 11.84
CA GLU A 290 -1.24 6.01 12.92
C GLU A 290 -1.98 5.28 14.06
N LYS A 291 -2.69 4.18 13.74
CA LYS A 291 -3.63 3.51 14.66
C LYS A 291 -3.53 1.99 14.68
N GLU A 292 -2.79 1.42 13.74
CA GLU A 292 -2.69 -0.02 13.53
C GLU A 292 -1.36 -0.38 12.89
N ALA A 293 -1.02 -1.67 12.88
CA ALA A 293 0.10 -2.19 12.11
C ALA A 293 -0.40 -3.24 11.14
N THR A 294 0.02 -3.12 9.88
CA THR A 294 -0.53 -3.90 8.77
C THR A 294 0.59 -4.45 7.92
N VAL A 295 0.50 -5.73 7.53
CA VAL A 295 1.49 -6.32 6.62
C VAL A 295 1.30 -5.76 5.22
N PHE A 296 2.29 -5.01 4.75
CA PHE A 296 2.38 -4.53 3.37
C PHE A 296 3.12 -5.58 2.55
N ARG A 297 2.45 -6.09 1.52
CA ARG A 297 3.04 -6.99 0.53
C ARG A 297 3.50 -6.21 -0.69
N PHE A 298 4.81 -6.07 -0.84
CA PHE A 298 5.46 -5.44 -1.98
C PHE A 298 5.86 -6.48 -3.02
N GLN A 299 5.87 -6.05 -4.28
CA GLN A 299 6.19 -6.87 -5.45
C GLN A 299 7.09 -6.06 -6.37
N LEU A 300 8.16 -6.69 -6.85
CA LEU A 300 8.96 -6.09 -7.92
C LEU A 300 8.15 -6.10 -9.22
N VAL A 301 7.94 -4.93 -9.79
CA VAL A 301 7.32 -4.75 -11.11
C VAL A 301 8.36 -4.95 -12.21
N GLY A 302 9.56 -4.40 -12.03
CA GLY A 302 10.68 -4.54 -12.96
C GLY A 302 11.58 -3.32 -12.99
N GLU A 303 12.47 -3.29 -13.97
CA GLU A 303 13.29 -2.12 -14.28
C GLU A 303 12.50 -1.13 -15.14
N GLU A 304 12.56 0.15 -14.81
CA GLU A 304 11.91 1.24 -15.53
C GLU A 304 12.86 2.44 -15.65
N GLU A 305 12.86 3.10 -16.82
CA GLU A 305 13.52 4.39 -17.01
C GLU A 305 12.57 5.53 -16.64
N LEU A 306 13.03 6.45 -15.79
CA LEU A 306 12.31 7.66 -15.42
C LEU A 306 13.02 8.91 -15.96
N ASP A 307 12.27 9.78 -16.63
CA ASP A 307 12.73 11.13 -16.93
C ASP A 307 12.50 12.05 -15.71
N THR A 308 13.58 12.57 -15.14
CA THR A 308 13.54 13.45 -13.97
C THR A 308 14.25 14.77 -14.25
N LYS A 309 14.13 15.75 -13.33
CA LYS A 309 14.93 16.98 -13.43
C LYS A 309 16.44 16.76 -13.24
N MET A 310 16.83 15.57 -12.77
CA MET A 310 18.22 15.15 -12.68
C MET A 310 18.71 14.42 -13.94
N GLY A 311 17.88 14.37 -14.99
CA GLY A 311 18.10 13.55 -16.18
C GLY A 311 17.36 12.22 -16.11
N ARG A 312 17.69 11.32 -17.04
CA ARG A 312 17.12 9.98 -17.10
C ARG A 312 17.75 9.08 -16.05
N LEU A 313 16.94 8.38 -15.28
CA LEU A 313 17.37 7.42 -14.26
C LEU A 313 16.82 6.04 -14.57
N VAL A 314 17.68 5.02 -14.60
CA VAL A 314 17.27 3.62 -14.56
C VAL A 314 16.90 3.28 -13.12
N THR A 315 15.74 2.68 -12.92
CA THR A 315 15.17 2.44 -11.59
C THR A 315 14.54 1.06 -11.48
N TRP A 316 14.51 0.54 -10.25
CA TRP A 316 13.77 -0.68 -9.91
C TRP A 316 12.45 -0.26 -9.28
N HIS A 317 11.36 -0.62 -9.93
CA HIS A 317 10.01 -0.28 -9.53
C HIS A 317 9.42 -1.38 -8.65
N VAL A 318 9.13 -1.05 -7.40
CA VAL A 318 8.47 -1.93 -6.43
C VAL A 318 7.08 -1.39 -6.12
N ARG A 319 6.07 -2.26 -6.09
CA ARG A 319 4.66 -1.91 -5.88
C ARG A 319 4.05 -2.70 -4.73
N ARG A 320 3.31 -2.02 -3.87
CA ARG A 320 2.29 -2.60 -2.98
C ARG A 320 0.91 -2.43 -3.64
N PRO A 321 0.35 -3.47 -4.28
CA PRO A 321 -0.98 -3.38 -4.89
C PRO A 321 -2.07 -3.23 -3.81
N PRO A 322 -3.26 -2.70 -4.13
CA PRO A 322 -4.39 -2.70 -3.20
C PRO A 322 -4.73 -4.12 -2.75
N LYS A 323 -5.10 -4.28 -1.48
CA LYS A 323 -5.53 -5.55 -0.88
C LYS A 323 -6.91 -5.36 -0.21
N PRO A 324 -8.01 -5.70 -0.90
CA PRO A 324 -9.36 -5.61 -0.34
C PRO A 324 -9.46 -6.25 1.05
N GLY A 325 -10.12 -5.56 1.98
CA GLY A 325 -10.25 -6.00 3.37
C GLY A 325 -9.06 -5.68 4.28
N THR A 326 -7.93 -5.20 3.76
CA THR A 326 -6.78 -4.76 4.57
C THR A 326 -6.39 -3.31 4.25
N TYR A 327 -6.15 -2.99 2.99
CA TYR A 327 -5.83 -1.63 2.53
C TYR A 327 -6.27 -1.46 1.08
N SER A 328 -6.91 -0.33 0.75
CA SER A 328 -7.43 -0.06 -0.59
C SER A 328 -6.53 0.85 -1.42
N SER A 329 -5.41 1.33 -0.88
CA SER A 329 -4.45 2.17 -1.60
C SER A 329 -3.31 1.37 -2.24
N GLN A 330 -2.86 1.84 -3.41
CA GLN A 330 -1.65 1.36 -4.07
C GLN A 330 -0.47 2.26 -3.71
N LEU A 331 0.70 1.67 -3.50
CA LEU A 331 1.94 2.41 -3.31
C LEU A 331 2.99 1.88 -4.31
N ASP A 332 3.54 2.76 -5.12
CA ASP A 332 4.62 2.48 -6.06
C ASP A 332 5.87 3.27 -5.62
N ILE A 333 7.04 2.62 -5.67
CA ILE A 333 8.32 3.18 -5.26
C ILE A 333 9.36 2.83 -6.33
N TRP A 334 10.10 3.83 -6.81
CA TRP A 334 11.21 3.64 -7.75
C TRP A 334 12.53 3.90 -7.03
N LEU A 335 13.39 2.90 -7.05
CA LEU A 335 14.71 2.91 -6.43
C LEU A 335 15.78 3.05 -7.52
N ALA A 336 16.70 4.00 -7.41
CA ALA A 336 17.71 4.24 -8.45
C ALA A 336 19.09 3.68 -8.05
N PRO A 337 19.58 2.57 -8.65
CA PRO A 337 20.88 1.99 -8.30
C PRO A 337 22.05 2.96 -8.48
N SER A 338 22.02 3.78 -9.54
CA SER A 338 23.02 4.81 -9.81
C SER A 338 23.08 5.91 -8.74
N MET A 339 22.01 6.06 -7.96
CA MET A 339 21.88 7.01 -6.87
C MET A 339 21.86 6.30 -5.52
N GLN A 340 22.80 5.37 -5.31
CA GLN A 340 22.91 4.64 -4.06
C GLN A 340 21.65 3.85 -3.65
N TRP A 341 20.76 3.52 -4.59
CA TRP A 341 19.44 2.91 -4.38
C TRP A 341 18.38 3.79 -3.71
N TYR A 342 18.59 5.10 -3.59
CA TYR A 342 17.59 5.98 -2.98
C TYR A 342 16.22 5.91 -3.69
N PRO A 343 15.11 6.12 -2.94
CA PRO A 343 13.80 6.30 -3.53
C PRO A 343 13.75 7.64 -4.29
N VAL A 344 13.65 7.57 -5.62
CA VAL A 344 13.65 8.76 -6.50
C VAL A 344 12.26 9.16 -6.95
N GLN A 345 11.29 8.24 -6.88
CA GLN A 345 9.89 8.54 -7.07
C GLN A 345 9.05 7.68 -6.11
N ILE A 346 8.00 8.27 -5.55
CA ILE A 346 6.99 7.56 -4.76
C ILE A 346 5.62 8.01 -5.24
N ARG A 347 4.76 7.07 -5.60
CA ARG A 347 3.41 7.33 -6.06
C ARG A 347 2.40 6.58 -5.21
N ASN A 348 1.46 7.32 -4.62
CA ASN A 348 0.37 6.77 -3.83
C ASN A 348 -0.96 7.00 -4.56
N THR A 349 -1.69 5.91 -4.81
CA THR A 349 -3.06 5.95 -5.31
C THR A 349 -3.98 5.61 -4.15
N GLU A 350 -4.74 6.59 -3.68
CA GLU A 350 -5.71 6.44 -2.61
C GLU A 350 -6.94 5.64 -3.08
N ALA A 351 -7.71 5.12 -2.13
CA ALA A 351 -8.91 4.31 -2.41
C ALA A 351 -9.97 5.01 -3.26
N ASN A 352 -10.05 6.35 -3.14
CA ASN A 352 -10.95 7.20 -3.91
C ASN A 352 -10.43 7.50 -5.33
N GLY A 353 -9.24 7.01 -5.70
CA GLY A 353 -8.59 7.30 -6.98
C GLY A 353 -7.73 8.56 -7.00
N ALA A 354 -7.62 9.30 -5.89
CA ALA A 354 -6.69 10.42 -5.79
C ALA A 354 -5.25 9.89 -5.88
N LEU A 355 -4.46 10.53 -6.73
CA LEU A 355 -3.09 10.15 -7.05
C LEU A 355 -2.15 11.24 -6.55
N THR A 356 -1.12 10.86 -5.79
CA THR A 356 -0.03 11.77 -5.41
C THR A 356 1.31 11.16 -5.80
N THR A 357 2.07 11.85 -6.65
CA THR A 357 3.41 11.45 -7.08
C THR A 357 4.42 12.45 -6.54
N GLN A 358 5.44 11.95 -5.85
CA GLN A 358 6.60 12.70 -5.41
C GLN A 358 7.78 12.26 -6.25
N THR A 359 8.42 13.18 -6.98
CA THR A 359 9.57 12.87 -7.84
C THR A 359 10.74 13.75 -7.45
N VAL A 360 11.91 13.15 -7.30
CA VAL A 360 13.12 13.88 -6.95
C VAL A 360 13.49 14.89 -8.02
N THR A 361 13.89 16.07 -7.57
CA THR A 361 14.43 17.13 -8.42
C THR A 361 15.90 17.38 -8.17
N LYS A 362 16.39 17.04 -6.98
CA LYS A 362 17.80 17.11 -6.59
C LYS A 362 18.09 16.12 -5.46
N ILE A 363 19.27 15.50 -5.50
CA ILE A 363 19.84 14.72 -4.38
C ILE A 363 21.22 15.30 -4.07
N SER A 364 21.47 15.55 -2.79
CA SER A 364 22.80 15.93 -2.29
C SER A 364 23.24 14.87 -1.28
N VAL A 365 24.22 14.05 -1.67
CA VAL A 365 24.78 13.01 -0.79
C VAL A 365 25.82 13.64 0.11
N ASN A 366 25.69 13.41 1.42
CA ASN A 366 26.68 13.86 2.38
C ASN A 366 27.66 12.71 2.61
N ASP A 367 28.90 12.86 2.15
CA ASP A 367 29.98 11.87 2.33
C ASP A 367 30.46 11.75 3.79
N SER A 368 29.71 12.26 4.77
CA SER A 368 30.10 12.24 6.18
C SER A 368 29.91 10.89 6.88
N THR A 369 29.72 9.79 6.14
CA THR A 369 29.80 8.45 6.75
C THR A 369 31.25 8.21 7.13
N GLY A 370 31.56 8.53 8.39
CA GLY A 370 32.88 8.41 8.99
C GLY A 370 33.48 7.02 8.81
N LYS A 371 34.80 7.04 8.65
CA LYS A 371 35.70 5.88 8.67
C LYS A 371 35.46 4.93 9.84
#